data_AF-A0A7L9BP88-F1
#
_entry.id   AF-A0A7L9BP88-F1
#
_cell.length_a   1.000
_cell.length_b   1.000
_cell.length_c   1.000
_cell.angle_alpha   90.00
_cell.angle_beta   90.00
_cell.angle_gamma   90.00
#
_symmetry.space_group_name_H-M   'P 1'
#
loop_
_entity.id
_entity.type
_entity.pdbx_description
1 polymer ?
#
loop_
_entity_poly.entity_id
_entity_poly.type
_entity_poly.pdbx_seq_one_letter_code
_entity_poly.pdbx_strand_id
1 'polypeptide(L)'
;MKTVVTALVAVAGLAAAANAQQVRSGLEVRVSTDNGDTWADKVNVLPGSTVLVAIFGRFENAYGLGGATFRMQSDNRADGDAMAFGAGTATGRAGVFNFGAATNAIFTEAGGFRLDAASDAANAGRNAGATFLQRSPSAAGVGFDQSNPAMAMLFVYTVSGADNALRTIDFWIDELKGANATAPGVVSVYTSSTSTSSFQNTNVWLEGAQINVVPTPGALALMGMGGLLAGRRRR
;
A
#
# COMPACT_ATOMS: atom_id res chain seq x y z
N MET A 1 -32.91 20.81 -33.17
CA MET A 1 -31.59 21.50 -33.15
C MET A 1 -31.17 21.96 -31.76
N LYS A 2 -32.05 22.46 -30.89
CA LYS A 2 -31.66 22.94 -29.54
C LYS A 2 -31.15 21.84 -28.59
N THR A 3 -31.61 20.60 -28.75
CA THR A 3 -31.22 19.44 -27.92
C THR A 3 -29.82 18.86 -28.22
N VAL A 4 -29.27 19.13 -29.41
CA VAL A 4 -27.96 18.59 -29.81
C VAL A 4 -26.81 19.38 -29.17
N VAL A 5 -26.99 20.68 -28.98
CA VAL A 5 -25.98 21.56 -28.38
C VAL A 5 -25.80 21.25 -26.88
N THR A 6 -26.88 20.92 -26.16
CA THR A 6 -26.82 20.62 -24.71
C THR A 6 -26.11 19.30 -24.41
N ALA A 7 -26.31 18.28 -25.27
CA ALA A 7 -25.63 16.99 -25.14
C ALA A 7 -24.11 17.10 -25.39
N LEU A 8 -23.69 17.95 -26.34
CA LEU A 8 -22.27 18.13 -26.67
C LEU A 8 -21.49 18.83 -25.53
N VAL A 9 -22.11 19.81 -24.87
CA VAL A 9 -21.51 20.55 -23.75
C VAL A 9 -21.39 19.68 -22.50
N ALA A 10 -22.38 18.81 -22.24
CA ALA A 10 -22.31 17.85 -21.13
C ALA A 10 -21.18 16.82 -21.32
N VAL A 11 -21.01 16.29 -22.54
CA VAL A 11 -19.92 15.35 -22.86
C VAL A 11 -18.55 16.04 -22.80
N ALA A 12 -18.44 17.29 -23.27
CA ALA A 12 -17.21 18.07 -23.14
C ALA A 12 -16.85 18.39 -21.68
N GLY A 13 -17.85 18.65 -20.82
CA GLY A 13 -17.67 18.87 -19.40
C GLY A 13 -17.17 17.61 -18.65
N LEU A 14 -17.71 16.44 -18.98
CA LEU A 14 -17.22 15.16 -18.44
C LEU A 14 -15.79 14.83 -18.92
N ALA A 15 -15.46 15.14 -20.18
CA ALA A 15 -14.10 14.92 -20.71
C ALA A 15 -13.05 15.86 -20.09
N ALA A 16 -13.44 17.10 -19.75
CA ALA A 16 -12.57 18.05 -19.06
C ALA A 16 -12.31 17.68 -17.59
N ALA A 17 -13.31 17.13 -16.90
CA ALA A 17 -13.17 16.65 -15.53
C ALA A 17 -12.29 15.39 -15.41
N ALA A 18 -12.16 14.59 -16.47
CA ALA A 18 -11.35 13.37 -16.47
C ALA A 18 -9.83 13.61 -16.60
N ASN A 19 -9.39 14.78 -17.08
CA ASN A 19 -7.98 15.05 -17.39
C ASN A 19 -7.21 15.92 -16.37
N ALA A 20 -7.84 16.27 -15.23
CA ALA A 20 -7.19 17.08 -14.20
C ALA A 20 -6.63 16.26 -13.03
N GLN A 21 -6.52 14.94 -13.17
CA GLN A 21 -5.84 14.13 -12.17
C GLN A 21 -4.34 14.39 -12.29
N GLN A 22 -3.83 15.32 -11.49
CA GLN A 22 -2.40 15.59 -11.37
C GLN A 22 -1.70 14.27 -11.07
N VAL A 23 -0.93 13.76 -12.02
CA VAL A 23 -0.06 12.61 -11.81
C VAL A 23 1.03 13.08 -10.88
N ARG A 24 0.95 12.73 -9.60
CA ARG A 24 1.95 13.11 -8.59
C ARG A 24 2.94 11.97 -8.39
N SER A 25 4.20 12.31 -8.16
CA SER A 25 5.18 11.34 -7.68
C SER A 25 4.83 10.95 -6.25
N GLY A 26 4.89 9.65 -5.94
CA GLY A 26 4.32 9.17 -4.70
C GLY A 26 4.58 7.71 -4.40
N LEU A 27 4.24 7.31 -3.18
CA LEU A 27 4.10 5.90 -2.80
C LEU A 27 2.64 5.66 -2.43
N GLU A 28 2.05 4.62 -3.00
CA GLU A 28 0.68 4.20 -2.72
C GLU A 28 0.68 2.78 -2.17
N VAL A 29 -0.02 2.56 -1.07
CA VAL A 29 -0.34 1.21 -0.59
C VAL A 29 -1.58 0.74 -1.32
N ARG A 30 -1.58 -0.49 -1.81
CA ARG A 30 -2.74 -1.12 -2.44
C ARG A 30 -2.95 -2.53 -1.94
N VAL A 31 -4.18 -3.00 -2.08
CA VAL A 31 -4.61 -4.33 -1.64
C VAL A 31 -5.22 -5.12 -2.79
N SER A 32 -5.05 -6.45 -2.75
CA SER A 32 -5.57 -7.38 -3.75
C SER A 32 -6.10 -8.65 -3.07
N THR A 33 -7.25 -9.14 -3.54
CA THR A 33 -7.90 -10.38 -3.09
C THR A 33 -7.84 -11.50 -4.12
N ASP A 34 -7.24 -11.24 -5.29
CA ASP A 34 -7.18 -12.12 -6.46
C ASP A 34 -5.72 -12.39 -6.86
N ASN A 35 -4.86 -12.55 -5.85
CA ASN A 35 -3.46 -12.90 -6.02
C ASN A 35 -2.65 -11.92 -6.91
N GLY A 36 -3.07 -10.65 -6.93
CA GLY A 36 -2.36 -9.56 -7.61
C GLY A 36 -2.85 -9.29 -9.03
N ASP A 37 -3.91 -9.95 -9.49
CA ASP A 37 -4.53 -9.69 -10.80
C ASP A 37 -5.18 -8.29 -10.83
N THR A 38 -5.83 -7.88 -9.74
CA THR A 38 -6.37 -6.53 -9.56
C THR A 38 -5.91 -5.91 -8.24
N TRP A 39 -5.71 -4.58 -8.27
CA TRP A 39 -5.25 -3.79 -7.13
C TRP A 39 -6.21 -2.63 -6.88
N ALA A 40 -6.61 -2.46 -5.62
CA ALA A 40 -7.51 -1.40 -5.19
C ALA A 40 -7.02 -0.75 -3.90
N ASP A 41 -7.55 0.43 -3.58
CA ASP A 41 -7.26 1.13 -2.32
C ASP A 41 -8.15 0.61 -1.18
N LYS A 42 -9.19 -0.16 -1.51
CA LYS A 42 -10.12 -0.76 -0.55
C LYS A 42 -10.66 -2.10 -1.04
N VAL A 43 -10.70 -3.10 -0.16
CA VAL A 43 -11.39 -4.38 -0.39
C VAL A 43 -12.31 -4.75 0.78
N ASN A 44 -13.31 -5.59 0.51
CA ASN A 44 -14.13 -6.23 1.54
C ASN A 44 -13.79 -7.71 1.57
N VAL A 45 -13.53 -8.25 2.76
CA VAL A 45 -13.15 -9.66 2.92
C VAL A 45 -13.87 -10.29 4.11
N LEU A 46 -13.96 -11.61 4.09
CA LEU A 46 -14.45 -12.39 5.22
C LEU A 46 -13.29 -12.71 6.18
N PRO A 47 -13.57 -12.98 7.46
CA PRO A 47 -12.61 -13.57 8.39
C PRO A 47 -11.95 -14.83 7.79
N GLY A 48 -10.65 -15.00 8.02
CA GLY A 48 -9.87 -16.10 7.46
C GLY A 48 -9.34 -15.87 6.04
N SER A 49 -9.69 -14.75 5.40
CA SER A 49 -9.19 -14.43 4.05
C SER A 49 -7.72 -14.03 4.07
N THR A 50 -7.03 -14.32 2.98
CA THR A 50 -5.69 -13.79 2.68
C THR A 50 -5.81 -12.65 1.67
N VAL A 51 -5.11 -11.56 1.93
CA VAL A 51 -5.08 -10.35 1.11
C VAL A 51 -3.63 -10.01 0.82
N LEU A 52 -3.29 -9.77 -0.44
CA LEU A 52 -1.99 -9.21 -0.79
C LEU A 52 -2.01 -7.71 -0.50
N VAL A 53 -0.95 -7.22 0.11
CA VAL A 53 -0.72 -5.79 0.32
C VAL A 53 0.56 -5.43 -0.43
N ALA A 54 0.55 -4.40 -1.24
CA ALA A 54 1.73 -3.97 -1.99
C ALA A 54 1.93 -2.47 -1.87
N ILE A 55 3.18 -2.05 -2.04
CA ILE A 55 3.55 -0.64 -2.16
C ILE A 55 4.00 -0.41 -3.58
N PHE A 56 3.33 0.54 -4.22
CA PHE A 56 3.65 0.99 -5.56
C PHE A 56 4.28 2.37 -5.52
N GLY A 57 5.32 2.57 -6.32
CA GLY A 57 5.87 3.89 -6.58
C GLY A 57 5.32 4.48 -7.88
N ARG A 58 4.81 5.70 -7.80
CA ARG A 58 4.45 6.53 -8.95
C ARG A 58 5.47 7.63 -9.13
N PHE A 59 5.73 8.00 -10.37
CA PHE A 59 6.61 9.12 -10.69
C PHE A 59 6.05 9.97 -11.82
N GLU A 60 6.37 11.25 -11.80
CA GLU A 60 5.98 12.23 -12.80
C GLU A 60 7.25 12.75 -13.49
N ASN A 61 7.23 12.86 -14.82
CA ASN A 61 8.34 13.41 -15.62
C ASN A 61 9.70 12.74 -15.32
N ALA A 62 9.69 11.45 -15.03
CA ALA A 62 10.88 10.65 -14.76
C ALA A 62 10.90 9.39 -15.64
N TYR A 63 12.09 8.83 -15.82
CA TYR A 63 12.33 7.59 -16.54
C TYR A 63 11.97 6.34 -15.72
N GLY A 64 12.11 6.42 -14.40
CA GLY A 64 11.73 5.32 -13.52
C GLY A 64 11.98 5.60 -12.06
N LEU A 65 11.45 4.71 -11.22
CA LEU A 65 11.65 4.75 -9.77
C LEU A 65 13.07 4.30 -9.42
N GLY A 66 13.73 5.05 -8.55
CA GLY A 66 15.03 4.71 -8.01
C GLY A 66 14.92 3.91 -6.72
N GLY A 67 14.09 4.37 -5.78
CA GLY A 67 14.02 3.79 -4.45
C GLY A 67 13.46 4.76 -3.42
N ALA A 68 13.11 4.25 -2.24
CA ALA A 68 12.69 5.05 -1.11
C ALA A 68 13.04 4.37 0.22
N THR A 69 13.08 5.17 1.27
CA THR A 69 13.18 4.73 2.67
C THR A 69 11.96 5.26 3.41
N PHE A 70 11.20 4.40 4.09
CA PHE A 70 9.96 4.80 4.75
C PHE A 70 9.62 3.87 5.90
N ARG A 71 8.63 4.28 6.71
CA ARG A 71 7.95 3.43 7.67
C ARG A 71 6.50 3.29 7.25
N MET A 72 6.02 2.05 7.18
CA MET A 72 4.61 1.74 6.95
C MET A 72 4.01 1.19 8.24
N GLN A 73 2.77 1.56 8.52
CA GLN A 73 2.02 1.11 9.68
C GLN A 73 0.66 0.54 9.27
N SER A 74 0.05 -0.16 10.21
CA SER A 74 -1.34 -0.56 10.15
C SER A 74 -1.98 -0.52 11.52
N ASP A 75 -3.29 -0.28 11.54
CA ASP A 75 -4.11 -0.17 12.75
C ASP A 75 -5.31 -1.11 12.70
N ASN A 76 -5.99 -1.21 13.84
CA ASN A 76 -7.24 -1.96 14.03
C ASN A 76 -7.07 -3.46 13.73
N ARG A 77 -5.89 -4.01 14.03
CA ARG A 77 -5.63 -5.45 14.01
C ARG A 77 -6.35 -6.16 15.16
N ALA A 78 -6.89 -7.35 14.92
CA ALA A 78 -7.36 -8.27 15.95
C ALA A 78 -6.32 -9.36 16.26
N ASP A 79 -6.55 -10.10 17.34
CA ASP A 79 -5.72 -11.24 17.68
C ASP A 79 -5.84 -12.35 16.62
N GLY A 80 -4.68 -12.88 16.21
CA GLY A 80 -4.58 -13.93 15.19
C GLY A 80 -4.46 -13.41 13.75
N ASP A 81 -4.61 -12.10 13.51
CA ASP A 81 -4.20 -11.54 12.22
C ASP A 81 -2.68 -11.66 12.08
N ALA A 82 -2.21 -11.86 10.86
CA ALA A 82 -0.79 -12.01 10.57
C ALA A 82 -0.39 -11.22 9.31
N MET A 83 0.82 -10.68 9.33
CA MET A 83 1.45 -10.08 8.17
C MET A 83 2.79 -10.76 7.91
N ALA A 84 3.06 -11.11 6.66
CA ALA A 84 4.29 -11.73 6.21
C ALA A 84 4.78 -11.09 4.91
N PHE A 85 6.05 -11.29 4.57
CA PHE A 85 6.54 -10.91 3.24
C PHE A 85 5.92 -11.79 2.15
N GLY A 86 5.73 -11.19 0.97
CA GLY A 86 5.21 -11.88 -0.21
C GLY A 86 6.05 -13.10 -0.61
N ALA A 87 5.43 -14.02 -1.35
CA ALA A 87 6.14 -15.16 -1.91
C ALA A 87 7.33 -14.69 -2.77
N GLY A 88 8.47 -15.38 -2.65
CA GLY A 88 9.67 -15.07 -3.42
C GLY A 88 10.51 -13.91 -2.89
N THR A 89 10.16 -13.30 -1.75
CA THR A 89 10.97 -12.23 -1.14
C THR A 89 11.15 -12.42 0.37
N ALA A 90 12.40 -12.35 0.83
CA ALA A 90 12.74 -12.41 2.26
C ALA A 90 12.75 -11.02 2.94
N THR A 91 12.61 -9.96 2.16
CA THR A 91 12.69 -8.55 2.62
C THR A 91 11.46 -7.74 2.24
N GLY A 92 10.44 -8.38 1.66
CA GLY A 92 9.25 -7.72 1.12
C GLY A 92 9.50 -6.94 -0.18
N ARG A 93 10.75 -6.76 -0.62
CA ARG A 93 11.06 -6.07 -1.89
C ARG A 93 10.61 -6.89 -3.08
N ALA A 94 9.97 -6.26 -4.05
CA ALA A 94 9.52 -6.89 -5.28
C ALA A 94 10.62 -6.86 -6.36
N GLY A 95 10.76 -7.97 -7.10
CA GLY A 95 11.54 -8.07 -8.34
C GLY A 95 12.85 -7.28 -8.37
N VAL A 96 12.92 -6.31 -9.27
CA VAL A 96 14.11 -5.51 -9.58
C VAL A 96 14.50 -4.49 -8.51
N PHE A 97 13.64 -4.29 -7.50
CA PHE A 97 13.88 -3.37 -6.37
C PHE A 97 14.63 -4.02 -5.20
N ASN A 98 15.26 -5.17 -5.42
CA ASN A 98 15.99 -5.92 -4.40
C ASN A 98 17.48 -5.50 -4.24
N PHE A 99 17.82 -4.23 -4.52
CA PHE A 99 19.18 -3.73 -4.36
C PHE A 99 19.40 -3.09 -2.97
N GLY A 100 20.65 -2.98 -2.55
CA GLY A 100 21.04 -2.39 -1.27
C GLY A 100 21.08 -3.39 -0.10
N ALA A 101 21.92 -3.09 0.89
CA ALA A 101 22.24 -3.99 2.01
C ALA A 101 21.23 -3.97 3.17
N ALA A 102 20.32 -2.99 3.20
CA ALA A 102 19.35 -2.88 4.28
C ALA A 102 18.38 -4.08 4.27
N THR A 103 18.09 -4.61 5.45
CA THR A 103 17.09 -5.65 5.65
C THR A 103 15.83 -5.03 6.22
N ASN A 104 14.66 -5.45 5.74
CA ASN A 104 13.37 -4.99 6.23
C ASN A 104 12.80 -6.04 7.19
N ALA A 105 12.01 -5.62 8.17
CA ALA A 105 11.29 -6.51 9.07
C ALA A 105 9.87 -6.00 9.32
N ILE A 106 8.97 -6.95 9.59
CA ILE A 106 7.62 -6.68 10.06
C ILE A 106 7.63 -6.86 11.58
N PHE A 107 7.28 -5.80 12.28
CA PHE A 107 7.11 -5.78 13.72
C PHE A 107 5.62 -5.84 14.05
N THR A 108 5.24 -6.80 14.88
CA THR A 108 3.90 -6.89 15.45
C THR A 108 3.80 -5.96 16.65
N GLU A 109 2.78 -5.12 16.67
CA GLU A 109 2.51 -4.18 17.77
C GLU A 109 1.09 -4.39 18.30
N ALA A 110 0.76 -3.82 19.45
CA ALA A 110 -0.58 -3.94 20.01
C ALA A 110 -1.59 -3.22 19.09
N GLY A 111 -2.51 -3.99 18.50
CA GLY A 111 -3.53 -3.45 17.59
C GLY A 111 -3.04 -3.14 16.17
N GLY A 112 -1.80 -3.51 15.80
CA GLY A 112 -1.24 -3.14 14.51
C GLY A 112 0.02 -3.89 14.09
N PHE A 113 0.60 -3.41 12.99
CA PHE A 113 1.91 -3.82 12.49
C PHE A 113 2.68 -2.62 12.02
N ARG A 114 4.00 -2.72 12.10
CA ARG A 114 4.94 -1.76 11.52
C ARG A 114 5.91 -2.49 10.60
N LEU A 115 6.12 -1.93 9.41
CA LEU A 115 7.22 -2.31 8.53
C LEU A 115 8.35 -1.30 8.69
N ASP A 116 9.53 -1.78 9.04
CA ASP A 116 10.71 -0.93 9.29
C ASP A 116 12.02 -1.64 8.89
N ALA A 117 13.15 -0.98 9.11
CA ALA A 117 14.46 -1.62 9.08
C ALA A 117 14.54 -2.71 10.15
N ALA A 118 15.08 -3.87 9.81
CA ALA A 118 15.22 -4.99 10.76
C ALA A 118 16.11 -4.64 11.96
N SER A 119 17.02 -3.67 11.81
CA SER A 119 17.88 -3.16 12.87
C SER A 119 17.18 -2.18 13.82
N ASP A 120 15.92 -1.77 13.57
CA ASP A 120 15.18 -0.81 14.41
C ASP A 120 13.91 -1.40 15.05
N ALA A 121 14.09 -2.53 15.74
CA ALA A 121 13.02 -3.19 16.47
C ALA A 121 12.37 -2.26 17.52
N ALA A 122 13.13 -1.35 18.13
CA ALA A 122 12.63 -0.42 19.14
C ALA A 122 11.92 0.83 18.57
N ASN A 123 11.86 0.99 17.23
CA ASN A 123 11.30 2.17 16.59
C ASN A 123 11.94 3.49 17.03
N ALA A 124 13.23 3.43 17.37
CA ALA A 124 13.96 4.54 17.98
C ALA A 124 14.67 5.40 16.93
N GLY A 125 14.90 4.86 15.73
CA GLY A 125 15.66 5.49 14.67
C GLY A 125 14.79 6.33 13.73
N ARG A 126 14.97 7.67 13.74
CA ARG A 126 14.35 8.52 12.70
C ARG A 126 14.92 8.28 11.29
N ASN A 127 16.12 7.72 11.19
CA ASN A 127 16.76 7.40 9.90
C ASN A 127 16.63 5.91 9.53
N ALA A 128 16.06 5.10 10.43
CA ALA A 128 15.78 3.70 10.16
C ALA A 128 14.40 3.60 9.50
N GLY A 129 14.35 2.82 8.41
CA GLY A 129 13.15 2.63 7.63
C GLY A 129 13.28 1.40 6.75
N ALA A 130 12.13 0.84 6.37
CA ALA A 130 12.10 -0.12 5.30
C ALA A 130 12.52 0.56 3.99
N THR A 131 13.30 -0.17 3.21
CA THR A 131 13.91 0.36 1.99
C THR A 131 13.65 -0.55 0.83
N PHE A 132 13.55 0.05 -0.35
CA PHE A 132 13.70 -0.63 -1.63
C PHE A 132 14.54 0.23 -2.56
N LEU A 133 15.30 -0.41 -3.45
CA LEU A 133 16.19 0.28 -4.36
C LEU A 133 16.32 -0.54 -5.66
N GLN A 134 16.21 0.16 -6.78
CA GLN A 134 16.53 -0.37 -8.10
C GLN A 134 17.93 0.07 -8.50
N ARG A 135 18.66 -0.77 -9.24
CA ARG A 135 19.94 -0.36 -9.85
C ARG A 135 19.69 0.77 -10.85
N SER A 136 20.71 1.61 -11.10
CA SER A 136 20.57 2.70 -12.08
C SER A 136 20.23 2.16 -13.48
N PRO A 137 19.49 2.92 -14.31
CA PRO A 137 19.17 2.53 -15.67
C PRO A 137 20.38 2.07 -16.48
N SER A 138 21.47 2.82 -16.39
CA SER A 138 22.72 2.53 -17.09
C SER A 138 23.35 1.20 -16.69
N ALA A 139 23.17 0.76 -15.44
CA ALA A 139 23.75 -0.46 -14.89
C ALA A 139 22.80 -1.67 -14.99
N ALA A 140 21.50 -1.42 -14.92
CA ALA A 140 20.46 -2.46 -14.99
C ALA A 140 20.13 -2.86 -16.44
N GLY A 141 20.29 -1.94 -17.41
CA GLY A 141 19.96 -2.19 -18.81
C GLY A 141 18.50 -2.62 -18.97
N VAL A 142 18.27 -3.76 -19.64
CA VAL A 142 16.92 -4.32 -19.85
C VAL A 142 16.24 -4.77 -18.55
N GLY A 143 16.98 -4.94 -17.47
CA GLY A 143 16.45 -5.29 -16.14
C GLY A 143 15.94 -4.08 -15.34
N PHE A 144 15.94 -2.88 -15.92
CA PHE A 144 15.38 -1.69 -15.29
C PHE A 144 13.86 -1.64 -15.51
N ASP A 145 13.08 -1.66 -14.43
CA ASP A 145 11.64 -1.48 -14.49
C ASP A 145 11.28 0.00 -14.67
N GLN A 146 10.48 0.27 -15.70
CA GLN A 146 9.98 1.60 -16.08
C GLN A 146 8.46 1.70 -15.94
N SER A 147 7.81 0.68 -15.37
CA SER A 147 6.38 0.70 -15.12
C SER A 147 6.00 1.87 -14.21
N ASN A 148 4.82 2.43 -14.44
CA ASN A 148 4.29 3.54 -13.64
C ASN A 148 2.78 3.36 -13.50
N PRO A 149 2.29 2.85 -12.36
CA PRO A 149 3.03 2.58 -11.12
C PRO A 149 3.96 1.36 -11.21
N ALA A 150 5.07 1.39 -10.47
CA ALA A 150 5.97 0.23 -10.28
C ALA A 150 5.76 -0.42 -8.91
N MET A 151 5.57 -1.74 -8.86
CA MET A 151 5.43 -2.47 -7.59
C MET A 151 6.81 -2.61 -6.92
N ALA A 152 6.98 -1.96 -5.78
CA ALA A 152 8.25 -1.90 -5.08
C ALA A 152 8.34 -2.92 -3.94
N MET A 153 7.22 -3.18 -3.25
CA MET A 153 7.15 -4.16 -2.16
C MET A 153 5.85 -4.96 -2.19
N LEU A 154 5.90 -6.19 -1.68
CA LEU A 154 4.77 -7.12 -1.60
C LEU A 154 4.74 -7.85 -0.25
N PHE A 155 3.55 -7.94 0.31
CA PHE A 155 3.23 -8.56 1.58
C PHE A 155 1.98 -9.43 1.46
N VAL A 156 1.83 -10.34 2.41
CA VAL A 156 0.65 -11.17 2.60
C VAL A 156 0.07 -10.82 3.96
N TYR A 157 -1.19 -10.41 3.97
CA TYR A 157 -1.96 -10.19 5.18
C TYR A 157 -3.03 -11.27 5.32
N THR A 158 -3.09 -11.92 6.47
CA THR A 158 -4.11 -12.92 6.79
C THR A 158 -5.01 -12.38 7.87
N VAL A 159 -6.30 -12.25 7.56
CA VAL A 159 -7.34 -11.90 8.54
C VAL A 159 -7.63 -13.12 9.39
N SER A 160 -7.63 -12.98 10.72
CA SER A 160 -7.96 -14.04 11.66
C SER A 160 -9.32 -14.65 11.35
N GLY A 161 -9.41 -15.99 11.30
CA GLY A 161 -10.68 -16.69 11.12
C GLY A 161 -11.57 -16.70 12.37
N ALA A 162 -11.02 -16.37 13.53
CA ALA A 162 -11.75 -16.33 14.80
C ALA A 162 -12.51 -15.00 15.00
N ASP A 163 -12.07 -13.95 14.32
CA ASP A 163 -12.61 -12.61 14.48
C ASP A 163 -13.82 -12.39 13.58
N ASN A 164 -15.01 -12.27 14.17
CA ASN A 164 -16.25 -11.99 13.43
C ASN A 164 -16.70 -10.53 13.58
N ALA A 165 -15.84 -9.64 14.08
CA ALA A 165 -16.17 -8.23 14.23
C ALA A 165 -16.17 -7.52 12.87
N LEU A 166 -17.08 -6.57 12.71
CA LEU A 166 -17.01 -5.59 11.63
C LEU A 166 -15.90 -4.59 11.96
N ARG A 167 -14.85 -4.53 11.15
CA ARG A 167 -13.77 -3.54 11.32
C ARG A 167 -13.08 -3.18 10.01
N THR A 168 -12.38 -2.07 10.04
CA THR A 168 -11.51 -1.60 8.95
C THR A 168 -10.08 -1.67 9.43
N ILE A 169 -9.25 -2.45 8.73
CA ILE A 169 -7.81 -2.46 8.91
C ILE A 169 -7.24 -1.43 7.94
N ASP A 170 -6.57 -0.42 8.49
CA ASP A 170 -5.95 0.64 7.72
C ASP A 170 -4.46 0.33 7.53
N PHE A 171 -3.93 0.59 6.35
CA PHE A 171 -2.51 0.54 6.05
C PHE A 171 -2.08 1.87 5.47
N TRP A 172 -0.99 2.46 5.96
CA TRP A 172 -0.48 3.71 5.41
C TRP A 172 1.03 3.82 5.57
N ILE A 173 1.62 4.67 4.74
CA ILE A 173 3.00 5.11 4.92
C ILE A 173 2.97 6.29 5.88
N ASP A 174 3.51 6.06 7.06
CA ASP A 174 3.46 7.00 8.18
C ASP A 174 4.51 8.10 8.01
N GLU A 175 5.72 7.73 7.58
CA GLU A 175 6.82 8.69 7.40
C GLU A 175 7.75 8.22 6.28
N LEU A 176 8.16 9.16 5.41
CA LEU A 176 9.35 8.99 4.59
C LEU A 176 10.58 9.31 5.43
N LYS A 177 11.53 8.38 5.47
CA LYS A 177 12.73 8.48 6.29
C LYS A 177 13.84 9.19 5.50
N GLY A 178 14.36 10.27 6.07
CA GLY A 178 15.46 11.05 5.51
C GLY A 178 16.83 10.52 5.93
N ALA A 179 17.89 11.00 5.27
CA ALA A 179 19.27 10.70 5.66
C ALA A 179 19.66 11.33 7.01
N ASN A 180 18.91 12.33 7.48
CA ASN A 180 19.12 13.01 8.76
C ASN A 180 17.78 13.46 9.36
N ALA A 181 17.74 13.68 10.68
CA ALA A 181 16.55 14.05 11.46
C ALA A 181 15.87 15.36 11.01
N THR A 182 16.57 16.21 10.24
CA THR A 182 16.07 17.49 9.72
C THR A 182 15.71 17.46 8.24
N ALA A 183 16.06 16.38 7.52
CA ALA A 183 15.76 16.25 6.10
C ALA A 183 14.47 15.43 5.93
N PRO A 184 13.46 15.94 5.21
CA PRO A 184 12.30 15.11 4.88
C PRO A 184 12.77 13.90 4.08
N GLY A 185 12.14 12.74 4.29
CA GLY A 185 12.41 11.59 3.45
C GLY A 185 12.04 11.85 2.00
N VAL A 186 12.67 11.11 1.10
CA VAL A 186 12.61 11.37 -0.34
C VAL A 186 12.29 10.08 -1.09
N VAL A 187 11.58 10.23 -2.20
CA VAL A 187 11.51 9.19 -3.23
C VAL A 187 12.52 9.55 -4.30
N SER A 188 13.43 8.63 -4.58
CA SER A 188 14.41 8.82 -5.63
C SER A 188 13.89 8.33 -6.97
N VAL A 189 14.18 9.06 -8.04
CA VAL A 189 13.77 8.76 -9.41
C VAL A 189 14.94 8.94 -10.36
N TYR A 190 14.94 8.23 -11.49
CA TYR A 190 15.91 8.44 -12.56
C TYR A 190 15.27 9.25 -13.67
N THR A 191 16.01 10.19 -14.27
CA THR A 191 15.46 11.13 -15.28
C THR A 191 15.75 10.69 -16.72
N SER A 192 16.63 9.71 -16.93
CA SER A 192 16.98 9.20 -18.26
C SER A 192 17.48 7.76 -18.22
N SER A 193 17.50 7.10 -19.38
CA SER A 193 18.06 5.75 -19.55
C SER A 193 19.58 5.67 -19.32
N THR A 194 20.28 6.81 -19.40
CA THR A 194 21.73 6.91 -19.17
C THR A 194 22.08 7.39 -17.76
N SER A 195 21.07 7.64 -16.92
CA SER A 195 21.31 8.13 -15.56
C SER A 195 22.11 7.10 -14.75
N THR A 196 23.19 7.55 -14.13
CA THR A 196 24.02 6.77 -13.18
C THR A 196 23.67 7.07 -11.72
N SER A 197 23.04 8.22 -11.47
CA SER A 197 22.54 8.66 -10.17
C SER A 197 21.06 9.04 -10.25
N SER A 198 20.35 8.89 -9.13
CA SER A 198 18.96 9.28 -9.02
C SER A 198 18.82 10.72 -8.53
N PHE A 199 17.72 11.36 -8.90
CA PHE A 199 17.25 12.63 -8.38
C PHE A 199 16.30 12.37 -7.20
N GLN A 200 16.38 13.20 -6.16
CA GLN A 200 15.52 13.07 -4.98
C GLN A 200 14.30 13.97 -5.12
N ASN A 201 13.10 13.38 -5.09
CA ASN A 201 11.85 14.10 -5.03
C ASN A 201 11.39 14.24 -3.57
N THR A 202 11.18 15.48 -3.14
CA THR A 202 10.70 15.84 -1.79
C THR A 202 9.21 16.16 -1.76
N ASN A 203 8.58 16.42 -2.91
CA ASN A 203 7.14 16.61 -3.02
C ASN A 203 6.48 15.28 -3.36
N VAL A 204 6.40 14.42 -2.35
CA VAL A 204 5.92 13.05 -2.48
C VAL A 204 4.51 12.96 -1.91
N TRP A 205 3.60 12.40 -2.69
CA TRP A 205 2.27 12.05 -2.22
C TRP A 205 2.25 10.62 -1.65
N LEU A 206 1.57 10.45 -0.52
CA LEU A 206 1.45 9.16 0.16
C LEU A 206 -0.01 8.79 0.26
N GLU A 207 -0.34 7.56 -0.13
CA GLU A 207 -1.69 7.01 -0.03
C GLU A 207 -1.70 5.66 0.69
N GLY A 208 -2.74 5.46 1.50
CA GLY A 208 -2.97 4.23 2.24
C GLY A 208 -4.05 3.36 1.60
N ALA A 209 -4.19 2.13 2.10
CA ALA A 209 -5.23 1.20 1.68
C ALA A 209 -6.01 0.65 2.89
N GLN A 210 -7.19 0.11 2.61
CA GLN A 210 -8.11 -0.40 3.62
C GLN A 210 -8.58 -1.82 3.32
N ILE A 211 -8.66 -2.65 4.35
CA ILE A 211 -9.34 -3.94 4.32
C ILE A 211 -10.55 -3.86 5.26
N ASN A 212 -11.76 -3.94 4.73
CA ASN A 212 -12.95 -4.05 5.56
C ASN A 212 -13.24 -5.53 5.80
N VAL A 213 -13.20 -5.94 7.06
CA VAL A 213 -13.59 -7.28 7.49
C VAL A 213 -15.10 -7.27 7.70
N VAL A 214 -15.81 -8.03 6.88
CA VAL A 214 -17.27 -8.15 6.97
C VAL A 214 -17.63 -9.48 7.62
N PRO A 215 -18.47 -9.51 8.67
CA PRO A 215 -18.86 -10.75 9.33
C PRO A 215 -19.49 -11.73 8.34
N THR A 216 -19.27 -13.03 8.55
CA THR A 216 -19.92 -14.05 7.73
C THR A 216 -21.46 -13.90 7.84
N PRO A 217 -22.22 -14.07 6.74
CA PRO A 217 -23.67 -13.90 6.77
C PRO A 217 -24.37 -14.75 7.86
N GLY A 218 -23.83 -15.93 8.14
CA GLY A 218 -24.30 -16.81 9.23
C GLY A 218 -24.16 -16.18 10.61
N ALA A 219 -23.06 -15.46 10.88
CA ALA A 219 -22.88 -14.74 12.14
C ALA A 219 -23.90 -13.61 12.31
N LEU A 220 -24.24 -12.89 11.23
CA LEU A 220 -25.28 -11.86 11.25
C LEU A 220 -26.67 -12.47 11.52
N ALA A 221 -26.99 -13.60 10.88
CA ALA A 221 -28.24 -14.32 11.12
C ALA A 221 -28.33 -14.82 12.57
N LEU A 222 -27.24 -15.33 13.14
CA LEU A 222 -27.22 -15.82 14.51
C LEU A 222 -27.35 -14.69 15.54
N MET A 223 -26.72 -13.54 15.30
CA MET A 223 -26.94 -12.33 16.11
C MET A 223 -28.40 -11.85 16.04
N GLY A 224 -29.00 -11.85 14.85
CA GLY A 224 -30.41 -11.50 14.67
C GLY A 224 -31.36 -12.46 15.41
N MET A 225 -31.13 -13.77 15.30
CA MET A 225 -31.93 -14.78 16.00
C MET A 225 -31.74 -14.74 17.52
N GLY A 226 -30.51 -14.50 18.00
CA GLY A 226 -30.24 -14.32 19.42
C GLY A 226 -31.02 -13.16 20.03
N GLY A 227 -31.09 -12.02 19.31
CA GLY A 227 -31.93 -10.89 19.69
C GLY A 227 -33.42 -11.22 19.74
N LEU A 228 -33.92 -11.96 18.75
CA LEU A 228 -35.32 -12.42 18.69
C LEU A 228 -35.69 -13.36 19.85
N LEU A 229 -34.82 -14.31 20.18
CA LEU A 229 -35.04 -15.24 21.30
C LEU A 229 -34.99 -14.52 22.66
N ALA A 230 -34.07 -13.56 22.84
CA ALA A 230 -34.02 -12.73 24.05
C ALA A 230 -35.28 -11.84 24.18
N GLY A 231 -35.78 -11.31 23.07
CA GLY A 231 -37.04 -10.55 23.04
C GLY A 231 -38.26 -11.38 23.41
N ARG A 232 -38.34 -12.65 22.97
CA ARG A 232 -39.48 -13.53 23.26
C ARG A 232 -39.57 -13.94 24.73
N ARG A 233 -38.46 -13.95 25.47
CA ARG A 233 -38.44 -14.34 26.90
C ARG A 233 -38.90 -13.22 27.85
N ARG A 234 -39.11 -12.00 27.35
CA ARG A 234 -39.60 -10.85 28.15
C ARG A 234 -41.10 -10.58 28.00
N ARG A 235 -41.85 -11.48 27.35
CA ARG A 235 -43.32 -11.48 27.35
C ARG A 235 -43.79 -12.67 28.18
#